data_AF-E2AMY9-F1
#
_entry.id   AF-E2AMY9-F1
#
_cell.length_a   1.000
_cell.length_b   1.000
_cell.length_c   1.000
_cell.angle_alpha   90.00
_cell.angle_beta   90.00
_cell.angle_gamma   90.00
#
_symmetry.space_group_name_H-M   'P 1'
#
loop_
_entity.id
_entity.type
_entity.pdbx_description
1 polymer ?
#
loop_
_entity_poly.entity_id
_entity_poly.type
_entity_poly.pdbx_seq_one_letter_code
_entity_poly.pdbx_strand_id
1 'polypeptide(L)' 'EIRERIKMASKCYYAHRNLLKSNLFTRTVKLKIYKTLIRSVLAYGCEAGTLKNEDCQRTAIFERRILRKIFGPTGEED' A
#
# COMPACT_ATOMS: atom_id res chain seq x y z
N GLU A 1 -4.26 8.78 -15.65
CA GLU A 1 -4.90 7.66 -14.93
C GLU A 1 -4.12 7.19 -13.70
N ILE A 2 -2.89 6.66 -13.86
CA ILE A 2 -2.12 6.06 -12.76
C ILE A 2 -1.76 7.04 -11.63
N ARG A 3 -1.40 8.29 -11.96
CA ARG A 3 -1.13 9.33 -10.95
C ARG A 3 -2.34 9.61 -10.05
N GLU A 4 -3.54 9.69 -10.62
CA GLU A 4 -4.76 9.93 -9.84
C GLU A 4 -5.10 8.73 -8.96
N ARG A 5 -4.79 7.52 -9.42
CA ARG A 5 -4.95 6.28 -8.63
C ARG A 5 -3.98 6.24 -7.46
N ILE A 6 -2.70 6.59 -7.66
CA ILE A 6 -1.73 6.73 -6.55
C ILE A 6 -2.22 7.78 -5.55
N LYS A 7 -2.83 8.87 -6.03
CA LYS A 7 -3.41 9.92 -5.17
C LYS A 7 -4.63 9.42 -4.39
N MET A 8 -5.50 8.61 -5.00
CA MET A 8 -6.62 7.94 -4.31
C MET A 8 -6.13 6.93 -3.28
N ALA A 9 -5.15 6.08 -3.64
CA ALA A 9 -4.51 5.15 -2.72
C ALA A 9 -3.83 5.87 -1.56
N SER A 10 -3.19 7.02 -1.83
CA SER A 10 -2.61 7.90 -0.81
C SER A 10 -3.68 8.44 0.12
N LYS A 11 -4.78 8.99 -0.41
CA LYS A 11 -5.92 9.44 0.41
C LYS A 11 -6.47 8.32 1.30
N CYS A 12 -6.68 7.13 0.73
CA CYS A 12 -7.15 5.97 1.48
C CYS A 12 -6.18 5.59 2.61
N TYR A 13 -4.87 5.56 2.32
CA TYR A 13 -3.84 5.34 3.32
C TYR A 13 -3.87 6.40 4.43
N TYR A 14 -3.98 7.68 4.09
CA TYR A 14 -4.02 8.76 5.09
C TYR A 14 -5.29 8.72 5.96
N ALA A 15 -6.42 8.30 5.41
CA ALA A 15 -7.66 8.09 6.16
C ALA A 15 -7.51 6.95 7.18
N HIS A 16 -6.85 5.85 6.79
CA HIS A 16 -6.66 4.66 7.63
C HIS A 16 -5.30 4.65 8.37
N ARG A 17 -4.56 5.77 8.33
CA ARG A 17 -3.21 5.86 8.92
C ARG A 17 -3.21 5.55 10.41
N ASN A 18 -4.28 5.95 11.11
CA ASN A 18 -4.42 5.77 12.54
C ASN A 18 -4.53 4.27 12.89
N LEU A 19 -5.23 3.50 12.06
CA LEU A 19 -5.37 2.05 12.19
C LEU A 19 -4.04 1.34 11.90
N LEU A 20 -3.34 1.77 10.86
CA LEU A 20 -2.04 1.19 10.47
C LEU A 20 -0.93 1.53 11.47
N LYS A 21 -0.99 2.70 12.12
CA LYS A 21 -0.04 3.13 13.16
C LYS A 21 -0.36 2.54 14.54
N SER A 22 -1.62 2.23 14.82
CA SER A 22 -2.03 1.72 16.13
C SER A 22 -1.36 0.39 16.47
N ASN A 23 -0.86 0.24 17.69
CA ASN A 23 -0.32 -1.03 18.20
C ASN A 23 -1.42 -2.02 18.58
N LEU A 24 -2.69 -1.60 18.56
CA LEU A 24 -3.84 -2.45 18.86
C LEU A 24 -4.04 -3.56 17.83
N PHE A 25 -3.59 -3.34 16.59
CA PHE A 25 -3.72 -4.30 15.49
C PHE A 25 -2.42 -5.06 15.27
N THR A 26 -2.51 -6.39 15.18
CA THR A 26 -1.39 -7.26 14.81
C THR A 26 -0.93 -6.97 13.37
N ARG A 27 0.33 -7.31 13.06
CA ARG A 27 0.91 -7.16 11.71
C ARG A 27 0.01 -7.80 10.64
N THR A 28 -0.57 -8.97 10.94
CA THR A 28 -1.48 -9.71 10.05
C THR A 28 -2.74 -8.92 9.70
N VAL A 29 -3.35 -8.23 10.68
CA VAL A 29 -4.54 -7.40 10.43
C VAL A 29 -4.17 -6.16 9.60
N LYS A 30 -3.05 -5.50 9.93
CA LYS A 30 -2.52 -4.38 9.14
C LYS A 30 -2.22 -4.78 7.69
N LEU A 31 -1.68 -5.98 7.49
CA LEU A 31 -1.43 -6.55 6.16
C LEU A 31 -2.71 -6.88 5.40
N LYS A 32 -3.74 -7.40 6.08
CA LYS A 32 -5.06 -7.61 5.48
C LYS A 32 -5.63 -6.28 4.99
N ILE A 33 -5.69 -5.26 5.86
CA ILE A 33 -6.17 -3.92 5.53
C ILE A 33 -5.39 -3.32 4.34
N TYR A 34 -4.07 -3.46 4.34
CA TYR A 34 -3.23 -3.06 3.21
C TYR A 34 -3.65 -3.76 1.91
N LYS A 35 -3.82 -5.09 1.91
CA LYS A 35 -4.23 -5.85 0.72
C LYS A 35 -5.65 -5.45 0.27
N THR A 36 -6.61 -5.28 1.17
CA THR A 36 -7.99 -4.95 0.79
C THR A 36 -8.18 -3.51 0.33
N LEU A 37 -7.40 -2.55 0.84
CA LEU A 37 -7.59 -1.14 0.51
C LEU A 37 -6.61 -0.62 -0.54
N ILE A 38 -5.34 -1.01 -0.43
CA ILE A 38 -4.27 -0.42 -1.24
C ILE A 38 -4.02 -1.29 -2.47
N ARG A 39 -3.90 -2.61 -2.27
CA ARG A 39 -3.71 -3.53 -3.40
C ARG A 39 -4.95 -3.61 -4.28
N SER A 40 -6.16 -3.47 -3.77
CA SER A 40 -7.38 -3.39 -4.59
C SER A 40 -7.40 -2.15 -5.50
N VAL A 41 -7.11 -0.96 -4.96
CA VAL A 41 -7.06 0.31 -5.72
C VAL A 41 -5.95 0.29 -6.77
N LEU A 42 -4.82 -0.36 -6.46
CA LEU A 42 -3.68 -0.50 -7.38
C LEU A 42 -3.85 -1.63 -8.41
N ALA A 43 -4.49 -2.76 -8.06
CA ALA A 43 -4.69 -3.90 -8.95
C ALA A 43 -5.84 -3.71 -9.94
N TYR A 44 -6.95 -3.06 -9.53
CA TYR A 44 -8.16 -2.93 -10.36
C TYR A 44 -7.92 -2.29 -11.75
N GLY A 45 -6.92 -1.42 -11.88
CA GLY A 45 -6.54 -0.86 -13.18
C GLY A 45 -5.18 -1.34 -13.70
N CYS A 46 -4.62 -2.42 -13.14
CA CYS A 46 -3.59 -3.20 -13.84
C CYS A 46 -4.21 -4.19 -14.84
N GLU A 47 -5.45 -4.61 -14.60
CA GLU A 47 -6.16 -5.56 -15.47
C GLU A 47 -6.52 -4.95 -16.84
N ALA A 48 -6.47 -3.62 -16.99
CA ALA A 48 -7.06 -2.92 -18.13
C ALA A 48 -6.09 -2.28 -19.14
N GLY A 49 -4.77 -2.51 -19.10
CA GLY A 49 -3.91 -1.96 -20.16
C GLY A 49 -2.41 -2.21 -20.08
N THR A 50 -1.73 -2.00 -21.20
CA THR A 50 -0.29 -2.12 -21.44
C THR A 50 0.51 -1.23 -20.46
N LEU A 51 0.75 -1.74 -19.26
CA LEU A 51 1.49 -1.03 -18.23
C LEU A 51 2.92 -0.79 -18.68
N LYS A 52 3.29 0.50 -18.79
CA LYS A 52 4.69 0.90 -18.91
C LYS A 52 5.40 0.50 -17.63
N ASN A 53 6.61 -0.06 -17.76
CA ASN A 53 7.40 -0.55 -16.64
C ASN A 53 7.62 0.53 -15.55
N GLU A 54 7.68 1.80 -15.95
CA GLU A 54 7.76 2.97 -15.06
C GLU A 54 6.58 3.09 -14.09
N ASP A 55 5.37 2.77 -14.53
CA ASP A 55 4.18 2.91 -13.72
C ASP A 55 4.02 1.74 -12.73
N CYS A 56 4.47 0.55 -13.12
CA CYS A 56 4.67 -0.57 -12.19
C CYS A 56 5.70 -0.20 -11.11
N GLN A 57 6.83 0.42 -11.49
CA GLN A 57 7.83 0.87 -10.52
C GLN A 57 7.27 1.91 -9.56
N ARG A 58 6.54 2.93 -10.03
CA ARG A 58 5.93 3.95 -9.16
C ARG A 58 4.96 3.32 -8.15
N THR A 59 4.18 2.36 -8.61
CA THR A 59 3.24 1.60 -7.78
C THR A 59 3.98 0.80 -6.71
N ALA A 60 5.02 0.05 -7.12
CA ALA A 60 5.84 -0.74 -6.20
C ALA A 60 6.60 0.11 -5.17
N ILE A 61 7.06 1.31 -5.54
CA ILE A 61 7.72 2.25 -4.62
C ILE A 61 6.73 2.71 -3.55
N PHE A 62 5.49 3.04 -3.95
CA PHE A 62 4.45 3.44 -3.02
C PHE A 62 4.08 2.31 -2.05
N GLU A 63 3.87 1.10 -2.56
CA GLU A 63 3.63 -0.09 -1.74
C GLU A 63 4.74 -0.33 -0.71
N ARG A 64 6.01 -0.27 -1.12
CA ARG A 64 7.16 -0.43 -0.21
C ARG A 64 7.22 0.62 0.89
N ARG A 65 6.75 1.85 0.66
CA ARG A 65 6.69 2.89 1.71
C ARG A 65 5.71 2.52 2.81
N ILE A 66 4.57 1.93 2.43
CA ILE A 66 3.53 1.53 3.38
C ILE A 66 3.94 0.27 4.14
N LEU A 67 4.49 -0.72 3.44
CA LEU A 67 4.98 -1.95 4.07
C LEU A 67 6.07 -1.63 5.10
N ARG A 68 7.02 -0.74 4.80
CA ARG A 68 8.00 -0.26 5.79
C ARG A 68 7.36 0.38 7.03
N LYS A 69 6.19 0.99 6.90
CA LYS A 69 5.46 1.55 8.05
C LYS A 69 4.77 0.48 8.90
N ILE A 70 4.35 -0.62 8.28
CA ILE A 70 3.72 -1.77 8.96
C ILE A 70 4.77 -2.64 9.65
N PHE A 71 5.87 -2.93 8.95
CA PHE A 71 6.94 -3.80 9.45
C PHE A 71 7.92 -3.09 10.38
N GLY A 72 8.01 -1.75 10.32
CA GLY A 72 8.99 -0.98 11.09
C GLY A 72 10.41 -1.12 10.52
N PRO A 73 11.44 -0.56 11.20
CA PRO A 73 12.82 -0.90 10.90
C PRO A 73 13.01 -2.41 11.14
N THR A 74 13.36 -3.15 10.08
CA THR A 74 13.76 -4.56 10.21
C THR A 74 15.13 -4.60 10.86
N GLY A 75 15.17 -4.46 12.18
CA GLY A 75 16.28 -4.87 13.01
C GLY A 75 15.77 -6.02 13.87
N GLU A 76 16.10 -7.24 13.42
CA GLU A 76 16.02 -8.50 14.16
C GLU A 76 14.65 -9.02 14.65
N GLU A 77 14.57 -10.36 14.63
CA GLU A 77 13.58 -11.25 15.28
C GLU A 77 12.23 -11.50 14.57
N ASP A 78 12.23 -12.53 13.71
CA ASP A 78 11.45 -13.76 13.90
C ASP A 78 12.35 -14.95 13.50
#